data_AF-R9M1A9-F1
#
_entry.id   AF-R9M1A9-F1
#
_cell.length_a   1.000
_cell.length_b   1.000
_cell.length_c   1.000
_cell.angle_alpha   90.00
_cell.angle_beta   90.00
_cell.angle_gamma   90.00
#
_symmetry.space_group_name_H-M   'P 1'
#
loop_
_entity.id
_entity.type
_entity.pdbx_description
1 polymer ?
#
loop_
_entity_poly.entity_id
_entity_poly.type
_entity_poly.pdbx_seq_one_letter_code
_entity_poly.pdbx_strand_id
1 'polypeptide(L)'
;MIVVSAQLTDWGETSAKQAVCLTEHFIENFAVDKSRVYAAGYSAGGETMSRAVAMRPDLYAAYLHGGSQWDGDYTPVAENGVAVYIFMAENDEYYGSQKARDAYNNLYGAYQKAGYTEEQTAAVLQAEIPDNAYFNALGIYNYHGGGSVVFDDEKVLRWILSHQKS
;
A
#
# COMPACT_ATOMS: atom_id res chain seq x y z
N MET A 1 -14.83 -12.80 -2.76
CA MET A 1 -13.96 -11.69 -2.30
C MET A 1 -14.74 -10.94 -1.22
N ILE A 2 -14.12 -10.70 -0.07
CA ILE A 2 -14.69 -9.85 0.98
C ILE A 2 -13.95 -8.51 0.89
N VAL A 3 -14.69 -7.40 0.84
CA VAL A 3 -14.12 -6.05 0.85
C VAL A 3 -14.64 -5.34 2.09
N VAL A 4 -13.73 -4.75 2.86
CA VAL A 4 -14.04 -4.04 4.09
C VAL A 4 -13.50 -2.62 3.98
N SER A 5 -14.41 -1.65 3.96
CA SER A 5 -14.07 -0.22 3.90
C SER A 5 -14.55 0.44 5.18
N ALA A 6 -13.61 0.67 6.10
CA ALA A 6 -13.92 1.19 7.43
C ALA A 6 -13.79 2.71 7.49
N GLN A 7 -14.65 3.33 8.29
CA GLN A 7 -14.44 4.69 8.77
C GLN A 7 -13.76 4.59 10.13
N LEU A 8 -12.50 5.03 10.20
CA LEU A 8 -11.66 4.94 11.39
C LEU A 8 -11.63 6.28 12.16
N THR A 9 -11.06 6.28 13.36
CA THR A 9 -11.17 7.40 14.31
C THR A 9 -10.20 8.56 14.06
N ASP A 10 -8.98 8.27 13.62
CA ASP A 10 -7.95 9.22 13.22
C ASP A 10 -7.16 8.71 11.98
N TRP A 11 -5.97 9.24 11.72
CA TRP A 11 -5.04 8.74 10.69
C TRP A 11 -3.79 8.07 11.28
N GLY A 12 -3.73 7.98 12.61
CA GLY A 12 -2.54 7.64 13.37
C GLY A 12 -2.57 6.22 13.92
N GLU A 13 -1.94 6.03 15.07
CA GLU A 13 -1.79 4.72 15.70
C GLU A 13 -3.13 4.10 16.13
N THR A 14 -4.10 4.91 16.57
CA THR A 14 -5.43 4.43 16.96
C THR A 14 -6.12 3.75 15.79
N SER A 15 -6.20 4.43 14.64
CA SER A 15 -6.79 3.87 13.43
C SER A 15 -6.01 2.70 12.86
N ALA A 16 -4.68 2.71 12.96
CA ALA A 16 -3.86 1.57 12.55
C ALA A 16 -4.21 0.32 13.36
N LYS A 17 -4.36 0.44 14.69
CA LYS A 17 -4.82 -0.65 15.56
C LYS A 17 -6.24 -1.09 15.24
N GLN A 18 -7.15 -0.15 14.98
CA GLN A 18 -8.53 -0.47 14.58
C GLN A 18 -8.58 -1.25 13.26
N ALA A 19 -7.77 -0.88 12.27
CA ALA A 19 -7.66 -1.59 10.99
C ALA A 19 -7.12 -3.03 11.17
N VAL A 20 -6.12 -3.21 12.04
CA VAL A 20 -5.61 -4.53 12.43
C VAL A 20 -6.71 -5.37 13.10
N CYS A 21 -7.35 -4.84 14.14
CA CYS A 21 -8.41 -5.55 14.86
C CYS A 21 -9.58 -5.93 13.94
N LEU A 22 -9.94 -5.05 13.00
CA LEU A 22 -10.96 -5.33 12.01
C LEU A 22 -10.56 -6.47 11.07
N THR A 23 -9.30 -6.48 10.61
CA THR A 23 -8.77 -7.55 9.77
C THR A 23 -8.80 -8.90 10.50
N GLU A 24 -8.35 -8.93 11.75
CA GLU A 24 -8.40 -10.14 12.60
C GLU A 24 -9.83 -10.61 12.83
N HIS A 25 -10.74 -9.70 13.16
CA HIS A 25 -12.16 -10.02 13.33
C HIS A 25 -12.73 -10.71 12.09
N PHE A 26 -12.41 -10.20 10.89
CA PHE A 26 -12.87 -10.83 9.66
C PHE A 26 -12.25 -12.20 9.41
N ILE A 27 -10.95 -12.36 9.70
CA ILE A 27 -10.25 -13.65 9.62
C ILE A 27 -10.86 -14.69 10.57
N GLU A 28 -11.30 -14.28 11.76
CA GLU A 28 -11.85 -15.16 12.79
C GLU A 28 -13.31 -15.53 12.54
N ASN A 29 -14.09 -14.61 11.94
CA ASN A 29 -15.56 -14.73 11.90
C ASN A 29 -16.11 -15.03 10.50
N PHE A 30 -15.30 -14.98 9.45
CA PHE A 30 -15.72 -15.24 8.07
C PHE A 30 -14.75 -16.19 7.34
N ALA A 31 -15.19 -16.72 6.20
CA ALA A 31 -14.39 -17.60 5.34
C ALA A 31 -13.32 -16.82 4.57
N VAL A 32 -12.31 -16.31 5.29
CA VAL A 32 -11.16 -15.59 4.73
C VAL A 32 -10.02 -16.56 4.44
N ASP A 33 -9.47 -16.47 3.23
CA ASP A 33 -8.18 -17.10 2.91
C ASP A 33 -7.05 -16.29 3.55
N LYS A 34 -6.48 -16.83 4.63
CA LYS A 34 -5.44 -16.15 5.42
C LYS A 34 -4.14 -15.92 4.65
N SER A 35 -3.91 -16.67 3.57
CA SER A 35 -2.74 -16.47 2.71
C SER A 35 -2.93 -15.27 1.76
N ARG A 36 -4.17 -14.78 1.60
CA ARG A 36 -4.56 -13.77 0.61
C ARG A 36 -5.38 -12.63 1.22
N VAL A 37 -4.78 -11.96 2.19
CA VAL A 37 -5.32 -10.73 2.78
C VAL A 37 -4.53 -9.55 2.24
N TYR A 38 -5.22 -8.53 1.74
CA TYR A 38 -4.60 -7.40 1.06
C TYR A 38 -4.97 -6.10 1.78
N ALA A 39 -4.00 -5.21 1.92
CA ALA A 39 -4.20 -3.85 2.39
C ALA A 39 -4.36 -2.90 1.20
N ALA A 40 -5.16 -1.86 1.37
CA ALA A 40 -5.28 -0.77 0.42
C ALA A 40 -5.54 0.53 1.18
N GLY A 41 -4.88 1.61 0.80
CA GLY A 41 -5.04 2.91 1.45
C GLY A 41 -4.72 4.04 0.50
N TYR A 42 -5.50 5.13 0.59
CA TYR A 42 -5.33 6.33 -0.22
C TYR A 42 -5.26 7.57 0.66
N SER A 43 -4.36 8.51 0.35
CA SER A 43 -4.20 9.75 1.12
C SER A 43 -4.05 9.44 2.62
N ALA A 44 -4.83 10.06 3.52
CA ALA A 44 -4.78 9.75 4.95
C ALA A 44 -5.04 8.26 5.30
N GLY A 45 -5.79 7.54 4.47
CA GLY A 45 -5.94 6.08 4.59
C GLY A 45 -4.65 5.32 4.27
N GLY A 46 -3.81 5.86 3.38
CA GLY A 46 -2.48 5.34 3.07
C GLY A 46 -1.49 5.54 4.23
N GLU A 47 -1.55 6.67 4.91
CA GLU A 47 -0.77 6.92 6.14
C GLU A 47 -1.12 5.87 7.20
N THR A 48 -2.41 5.75 7.49
CA THR A 48 -2.95 4.79 8.46
C THR A 48 -2.56 3.36 8.11
N MET A 49 -2.77 2.95 6.85
CA MET A 49 -2.51 1.57 6.43
C MET A 49 -1.02 1.24 6.38
N SER A 50 -0.14 2.22 6.10
CA SER A 50 1.32 1.98 6.20
C SER A 50 1.74 1.60 7.62
N ARG A 51 1.14 2.23 8.64
CA ARG A 51 1.33 1.87 10.05
C ARG A 51 0.72 0.51 10.39
N ALA A 52 -0.50 0.24 9.92
CA ALA A 52 -1.20 -1.02 10.20
C ALA A 52 -0.47 -2.23 9.61
N VAL A 53 0.00 -2.12 8.37
CA VAL A 53 0.78 -3.15 7.69
C VAL A 53 2.13 -3.36 8.39
N ALA A 54 2.81 -2.30 8.82
CA ALA A 54 4.05 -2.44 9.59
C ALA A 54 3.84 -3.06 10.98
N MET A 55 2.69 -2.83 11.61
CA MET A 55 2.36 -3.35 12.95
C MET A 55 2.04 -4.84 12.94
N ARG A 56 1.33 -5.32 11.91
CA ARG A 56 0.95 -6.72 11.74
C ARG A 56 1.20 -7.21 10.31
N PRO A 57 2.47 -7.20 9.88
CA PRO A 57 2.84 -7.54 8.51
C PRO A 57 2.54 -9.02 8.21
N ASP A 58 2.53 -9.88 9.23
CA ASP A 58 2.13 -11.28 9.16
C ASP A 58 0.69 -11.47 8.64
N LEU A 59 -0.17 -10.45 8.73
CA LEU A 59 -1.53 -10.51 8.22
C LEU A 59 -1.61 -10.35 6.70
N TYR A 60 -0.75 -9.53 6.08
CA TYR A 60 -0.98 -9.04 4.71
C TYR A 60 -0.04 -9.69 3.69
N ALA A 61 -0.59 -10.12 2.56
CA ALA A 61 0.18 -10.60 1.41
C ALA A 61 0.71 -9.45 0.54
N ALA A 62 -0.09 -8.40 0.36
CA ALA A 62 0.30 -7.20 -0.38
C ALA A 62 -0.43 -5.95 0.12
N TYR A 63 0.15 -4.78 -0.17
CA TYR A 63 -0.36 -3.46 0.15
C TYR A 63 -0.33 -2.53 -1.08
N LEU A 64 -1.49 -2.00 -1.46
CA LEU A 64 -1.60 -0.90 -2.43
C LEU A 64 -1.61 0.45 -1.70
N HIS A 65 -0.50 1.19 -1.80
CA HIS A 65 -0.26 2.48 -1.17
C HIS A 65 -0.41 3.63 -2.17
N GLY A 66 -1.56 4.32 -2.16
CA GLY A 66 -1.87 5.37 -3.13
C GLY A 66 -1.83 6.79 -2.52
N GLY A 67 -1.21 7.72 -3.24
CA GLY A 67 -1.33 9.16 -3.02
C GLY A 67 -1.06 9.60 -1.57
N SER A 68 -0.06 9.03 -0.91
CA SER A 68 0.16 9.21 0.53
C SER A 68 1.64 9.33 0.91
N GLN A 69 1.90 9.84 2.11
CA GLN A 69 3.17 9.60 2.81
C GLN A 69 3.15 8.25 3.53
N TRP A 70 4.35 7.75 3.84
CA TRP A 70 4.56 6.50 4.57
C TRP A 70 4.98 6.77 6.01
N ASP A 71 4.26 6.20 6.96
CA ASP A 71 4.44 6.44 8.40
C ASP A 71 4.76 5.18 9.21
N GLY A 72 4.66 3.99 8.60
CA GLY A 72 5.01 2.72 9.23
C GLY A 72 6.50 2.41 9.21
N ASP A 73 6.94 1.47 10.06
CA ASP A 73 8.30 0.94 9.99
C ASP A 73 8.48 0.06 8.74
N TYR A 74 9.61 0.22 8.05
CA TYR A 74 9.90 -0.52 6.81
C TYR A 74 10.40 -1.95 7.06
N THR A 75 11.18 -2.16 8.13
CA THR A 75 11.83 -3.45 8.43
C THR A 75 10.82 -4.59 8.58
N PRO A 76 9.74 -4.48 9.38
CA PRO A 76 8.81 -5.59 9.57
C PRO A 76 8.09 -6.00 8.27
N VAL A 77 7.82 -5.02 7.39
CA VAL A 77 7.20 -5.25 6.08
C VAL A 77 8.09 -6.12 5.20
N ALA A 78 9.37 -5.78 5.13
CA ALA A 78 10.35 -6.54 4.35
C ALA A 78 10.64 -7.94 4.92
N GLU A 79 10.81 -8.05 6.24
CA GLU A 79 11.09 -9.34 6.91
C GLU A 79 9.95 -10.35 6.75
N ASN A 80 8.70 -9.87 6.60
CA ASN A 80 7.53 -10.73 6.36
C ASN A 80 7.18 -10.88 4.87
N GLY A 81 7.96 -10.26 3.97
CA GLY A 81 7.75 -10.41 2.52
C GLY A 81 6.42 -9.86 2.01
N VAL A 82 5.83 -8.88 2.71
CA VAL A 82 4.61 -8.21 2.25
C VAL A 82 4.94 -7.49 0.94
N ALA A 83 4.20 -7.71 -0.14
CA ALA A 83 4.44 -6.95 -1.37
C ALA A 83 3.85 -5.53 -1.28
N VAL A 84 4.49 -4.53 -1.87
CA VAL A 84 4.05 -3.13 -1.82
C VAL A 84 4.04 -2.52 -3.21
N TYR A 85 2.89 -1.95 -3.57
CA TYR A 85 2.74 -1.13 -4.77
C TYR A 85 2.49 0.32 -4.36
N ILE A 86 3.38 1.23 -4.75
CA ILE A 86 3.27 2.66 -4.48
C ILE A 86 2.76 3.36 -5.75
N PHE A 87 1.73 4.18 -5.60
CA PHE A 87 1.23 5.02 -6.71
C PHE A 87 1.07 6.45 -6.25
N MET A 88 1.62 7.41 -6.99
CA MET A 88 1.58 8.83 -6.63
C MET A 88 1.66 9.68 -7.88
N ALA A 89 0.87 10.74 -8.00
CA ALA A 89 1.05 11.64 -9.12
C ALA A 89 2.37 12.42 -9.00
N GLU A 90 3.09 12.64 -10.11
CA GLU A 90 4.37 13.38 -10.13
C GLU A 90 4.24 14.75 -9.46
N ASN A 91 3.15 15.45 -9.74
CA ASN A 91 2.83 16.77 -9.17
C ASN A 91 1.66 16.72 -8.21
N ASP A 92 1.50 15.64 -7.43
CA ASP A 92 0.56 15.61 -6.31
C ASP A 92 0.72 16.86 -5.44
N GLU A 93 -0.33 17.68 -5.38
CA GLU A 93 -0.27 19.02 -4.80
C GLU A 93 -0.37 19.02 -3.27
N TYR A 94 -0.62 17.85 -2.66
CA TYR A 94 -0.85 17.72 -1.22
C TYR A 94 0.35 17.11 -0.51
N TYR A 95 0.80 15.91 -0.90
CA TYR A 95 1.97 15.25 -0.31
C TYR A 95 3.26 15.49 -1.11
N GLY A 96 3.14 15.59 -2.44
CA GLY A 96 4.27 15.63 -3.35
C GLY A 96 4.92 14.26 -3.59
N SER A 97 5.35 14.04 -4.83
CA SER A 97 5.93 12.75 -5.30
C SER A 97 7.21 12.32 -4.59
N GLN A 98 7.92 13.24 -3.94
CA GLN A 98 9.12 12.88 -3.17
C GLN A 98 8.80 11.89 -2.04
N LYS A 99 7.62 11.96 -1.43
CA LYS A 99 7.19 11.02 -0.39
C LYS A 99 7.13 9.58 -0.90
N ALA A 100 6.62 9.38 -2.11
CA ALA A 100 6.58 8.07 -2.75
C ALA A 100 7.98 7.53 -3.07
N ARG A 101 8.89 8.39 -3.55
CA ARG A 101 10.29 8.02 -3.83
C ARG A 101 11.04 7.64 -2.55
N ASP A 102 10.85 8.41 -1.48
CA ASP A 102 11.48 8.13 -0.19
C ASP A 102 10.97 6.81 0.38
N ALA A 103 9.65 6.57 0.32
CA ALA A 103 9.05 5.30 0.76
C ALA A 103 9.59 4.11 -0.05
N TYR A 104 9.68 4.23 -1.38
CA TYR A 104 10.26 3.21 -2.25
C TYR A 104 11.72 2.92 -1.87
N ASN A 105 12.56 3.95 -1.74
CA ASN A 105 13.98 3.77 -1.42
C ASN A 105 14.20 3.14 -0.04
N ASN A 106 13.38 3.52 0.95
CA ASN A 106 13.47 2.96 2.29
C ASN A 106 12.98 1.49 2.33
N LEU A 107 11.89 1.17 1.64
CA LEU A 107 11.43 -0.22 1.48
C LEU A 107 12.46 -1.07 0.75
N TYR A 108 12.99 -0.57 -0.37
CA TYR A 108 14.04 -1.24 -1.12
C TYR A 108 15.24 -1.57 -0.21
N GLY A 109 15.71 -0.59 0.55
CA GLY A 109 16.77 -0.79 1.54
C GLY A 109 16.41 -1.81 2.63
N ALA A 110 15.13 -1.88 3.04
CA ALA A 110 14.66 -2.88 4.00
C ALA A 110 14.64 -4.31 3.41
N TYR A 111 14.15 -4.50 2.17
CA TYR A 111 14.22 -5.80 1.48
C TYR A 111 15.65 -6.26 1.27
N GLN A 112 16.55 -5.38 0.86
CA GLN A 112 17.97 -5.70 0.72
C GLN A 112 18.59 -6.15 2.05
N LYS A 113 18.25 -5.48 3.17
CA LYS A 113 18.67 -5.89 4.52
C LYS A 113 18.06 -7.23 4.95
N ALA A 114 16.85 -7.53 4.52
CA ALA A 114 16.19 -8.81 4.75
C ALA A 114 16.74 -9.95 3.85
N GLY A 115 17.69 -9.66 2.95
CA GLY A 115 18.38 -10.65 2.13
C GLY A 115 17.76 -10.89 0.76
N TYR A 116 16.84 -10.04 0.30
CA TYR A 116 16.25 -10.14 -1.04
C TYR A 116 17.27 -9.70 -2.09
N THR A 117 17.35 -10.43 -3.21
CA THR A 117 18.08 -9.96 -4.40
C THR A 117 17.35 -8.79 -5.07
N GLU A 118 17.98 -8.15 -6.05
CA GLU A 118 17.34 -7.10 -6.85
C GLU A 118 16.08 -7.64 -7.56
N GLU A 119 16.16 -8.85 -8.12
CA GLU A 119 15.03 -9.50 -8.81
C GLU A 119 13.90 -9.86 -7.84
N GLN A 120 14.24 -10.38 -6.66
CA GLN A 120 13.25 -10.68 -5.63
C GLN A 120 12.59 -9.40 -5.11
N THR A 121 13.35 -8.32 -4.95
CA THR A 121 12.82 -7.01 -4.54
C THR A 121 11.90 -6.45 -5.62
N ALA A 122 12.28 -6.51 -6.90
CA ALA A 122 11.45 -6.07 -8.01
C ALA A 122 10.14 -6.87 -8.18
N ALA A 123 10.12 -8.12 -7.70
CA ALA A 123 8.92 -8.94 -7.69
C ALA A 123 7.90 -8.48 -6.63
N VAL A 124 8.35 -7.89 -5.51
CA VAL A 124 7.50 -7.53 -4.37
C VAL A 124 7.38 -6.03 -4.13
N LEU A 125 8.15 -5.19 -4.80
CA LEU A 125 8.13 -3.74 -4.63
C LEU A 125 8.05 -3.03 -5.97
N GLN A 126 7.01 -2.24 -6.18
CA GLN A 126 6.84 -1.39 -7.35
C GLN A 126 6.45 0.03 -6.94
N ALA A 127 6.87 1.00 -7.75
CA ALA A 127 6.41 2.38 -7.66
C ALA A 127 6.08 2.91 -9.05
N GLU A 128 4.90 3.49 -9.19
CA GLU A 128 4.48 4.20 -10.39
C GLU A 128 4.19 5.67 -10.03
N ILE A 129 4.87 6.58 -10.74
CA ILE A 129 4.74 8.02 -10.53
C ILE A 129 4.41 8.69 -11.87
N PRO A 130 3.15 8.65 -12.34
CA PRO A 130 2.79 9.22 -13.64
C PRO A 130 2.85 10.74 -13.64
N ASP A 131 3.17 11.31 -14.80
CA ASP A 131 3.21 12.75 -14.99
C ASP A 131 1.81 13.35 -15.26
N ASN A 132 1.76 14.67 -15.41
CA ASN A 132 0.50 15.37 -15.69
C ASN A 132 -0.10 14.95 -17.05
N ALA A 133 0.70 14.53 -18.03
CA ALA A 133 0.19 14.14 -19.34
C ALA A 133 -0.67 12.87 -19.22
N TYR A 134 -0.27 11.92 -18.37
CA TYR A 134 -1.08 10.75 -18.01
C TYR A 134 -2.45 11.16 -17.45
N PHE A 135 -2.50 12.02 -16.43
CA PHE A 135 -3.76 12.44 -15.79
C PHE A 135 -4.62 13.32 -16.71
N ASN A 136 -4.00 14.23 -17.46
CA ASN A 136 -4.69 15.12 -18.38
C ASN A 136 -5.38 14.34 -19.51
N ALA A 137 -4.81 13.22 -19.96
CA ALA A 137 -5.44 12.34 -20.95
C ALA A 137 -6.75 11.71 -20.44
N LEU A 138 -6.92 11.63 -19.11
CA LEU A 138 -8.14 11.18 -18.42
C LEU A 138 -9.09 12.34 -18.04
N GLY A 139 -8.74 13.59 -18.41
CA GLY A 139 -9.49 14.78 -18.02
C GLY A 139 -9.31 15.18 -16.54
N ILE A 140 -8.23 14.72 -15.90
CA ILE A 140 -7.92 14.95 -14.49
C ILE A 140 -6.88 16.05 -14.35
N TYR A 141 -7.20 17.08 -13.56
CA TYR A 141 -6.32 18.23 -13.30
C TYR A 141 -6.14 18.55 -11.80
N ASN A 142 -6.70 17.71 -10.93
CA ASN A 142 -6.39 17.65 -9.50
C ASN A 142 -5.61 16.35 -9.31
N TYR A 143 -4.30 16.42 -9.15
CA TYR A 143 -3.46 15.23 -9.20
C TYR A 143 -3.54 14.42 -7.91
N HIS A 144 -3.65 15.09 -6.75
CA HIS A 144 -3.86 14.39 -5.48
C HIS A 144 -5.17 13.60 -5.44
N GLY A 145 -6.28 14.15 -5.90
CA GLY A 145 -7.53 13.38 -6.02
C GLY A 145 -7.48 12.36 -7.16
N GLY A 146 -6.81 12.76 -8.24
CA GLY A 146 -6.67 12.02 -9.49
C GLY A 146 -5.93 10.70 -9.37
N GLY A 147 -4.99 10.57 -8.42
CA GLY A 147 -4.26 9.33 -8.22
C GLY A 147 -5.12 8.14 -7.78
N SER A 148 -6.38 8.36 -7.38
CA SER A 148 -7.33 7.30 -7.03
C SER A 148 -7.66 6.37 -8.21
N VAL A 149 -7.36 6.77 -9.45
CA VAL A 149 -7.49 5.91 -10.65
C VAL A 149 -6.74 4.59 -10.55
N VAL A 150 -5.72 4.51 -9.68
CA VAL A 150 -4.97 3.27 -9.43
C VAL A 150 -5.87 2.11 -8.95
N PHE A 151 -6.98 2.40 -8.26
CA PHE A 151 -7.92 1.37 -7.80
C PHE A 151 -8.80 0.80 -8.91
N ASP A 152 -8.82 1.43 -10.09
CA ASP A 152 -9.49 0.94 -11.29
C ASP A 152 -8.50 0.35 -12.32
N ASP A 153 -7.19 0.41 -12.07
CA ASP A 153 -6.18 -0.14 -12.98
C ASP A 153 -6.08 -1.66 -12.85
N GLU A 154 -6.58 -2.38 -13.86
CA GLU A 154 -6.56 -3.84 -13.88
C GLU A 154 -5.16 -4.45 -13.75
N LYS A 155 -4.11 -3.80 -14.27
CA LYS A 155 -2.74 -4.34 -14.18
C LYS A 155 -2.26 -4.26 -12.75
N VAL A 156 -2.51 -3.14 -12.07
CA VAL A 156 -2.15 -2.94 -10.66
C VAL A 156 -2.93 -3.91 -9.78
N LEU A 157 -4.25 -4.02 -9.98
CA LEU A 157 -5.08 -4.95 -9.22
C LEU A 157 -4.65 -6.41 -9.43
N ARG A 158 -4.31 -6.81 -10.67
CA ARG A 158 -3.80 -8.16 -10.95
C ARG A 158 -2.45 -8.41 -10.29
N TRP A 159 -1.56 -7.42 -10.25
CA TRP A 159 -0.29 -7.52 -9.55
C TRP A 159 -0.48 -7.68 -8.04
N ILE A 160 -1.37 -6.89 -7.41
CA ILE A 160 -1.69 -7.06 -5.99
C ILE A 160 -2.25 -8.46 -5.72
N LEU A 161 -3.22 -8.90 -6.52
CA LEU A 161 -3.92 -10.18 -6.33
C LEU A 161 -3.09 -11.42 -6.70
N SER A 162 -1.95 -11.26 -7.40
CA SER A 162 -1.04 -12.37 -7.67
C SER A 162 -0.18 -12.77 -6.46
N HIS A 163 -0.16 -11.95 -5.41
CA HIS A 163 0.60 -12.22 -4.20
C HIS A 163 -0.21 -13.08 -3.22
N GLN A 164 0.50 -13.98 -2.55
CA GLN A 164 0.01 -14.81 -1.46
C GLN A 164 1.15 -15.10 -0.49
N LYS A 165 0.84 -15.21 0.80
CA LYS A 165 1.80 -15.66 1.82
C LYS A 165 2.01 -17.18 1.69
N SER A 166 3.22 -17.64 2.04
CA SER A 166 3.55 -19.07 2.09
C SER A 166 2.92 -19.78 3.28
#